data_AF-A0A6N2AU87-F1
#
_entry.id   AF-A0A6N2AU87-F1
#
_cell.length_a   1.000
_cell.length_b   1.000
_cell.length_c   1.000
_cell.angle_alpha   90.00
_cell.angle_beta   90.00
_cell.angle_gamma   90.00
#
_symmetry.space_group_name_H-M   'P 1'
#
loop_
_entity.id
_entity.type
_entity.pdbx_description
1 polymer ?
#
loop_
_entity_poly.entity_id
_entity_poly.type
_entity_poly.pdbx_seq_one_letter_code
_entity_poly.pdbx_strand_id
1 'polypeptide(L)'
;MYFPINFIFLFTLSPFWVPSIALKLDSTDPVPSPWPHQFHATTIMNYTGGLRKVDLWYDWPNKRYLHINQYQLGKKLYDVEWQNGTSFYFTLDSTQECTVRHFPVGILRPNWLEGANYLGQRYKDGFLCNVWEKIDFLQYYEDVATQIPVYWHFHDGLIEHIITFEVGKVLEDSKWQAPAYCFKEMEKGKITLQDRKVEDHSLLASFHDRRFKSDN
;
A
#
# COMPACT_ATOMS: atom_id res chain seq x y z
N MET A 1 -75.69 -26.61 -44.43
CA MET A 1 -74.49 -27.16 -43.75
C MET A 1 -73.35 -26.20 -44.01
N TYR A 2 -72.96 -25.45 -42.99
CA TYR A 2 -71.88 -24.46 -42.99
C TYR A 2 -70.61 -25.13 -42.45
N PHE A 3 -69.46 -24.90 -43.10
CA PHE A 3 -68.13 -25.10 -42.51
C PHE A 3 -67.35 -23.80 -42.69
N PRO A 4 -66.89 -23.13 -41.62
CA PRO A 4 -66.00 -21.99 -41.76
C PRO A 4 -64.56 -22.47 -41.90
N ILE A 5 -63.85 -21.91 -42.88
CA ILE A 5 -62.43 -22.13 -43.11
C ILE A 5 -61.66 -21.22 -42.15
N ASN A 6 -60.99 -21.81 -41.16
CA ASN A 6 -60.08 -21.09 -40.26
C ASN A 6 -58.76 -20.82 -40.99
N PHE A 7 -58.48 -19.56 -41.30
CA PHE A 7 -57.17 -19.09 -41.74
C PHE A 7 -56.28 -18.87 -40.50
N ILE A 8 -55.28 -19.73 -40.31
CA ILE A 8 -54.25 -19.53 -39.27
C ILE A 8 -53.15 -18.64 -39.87
N PHE A 9 -53.05 -17.39 -39.41
CA PHE A 9 -51.92 -16.52 -39.70
C PHE A 9 -50.73 -16.92 -38.81
N LEU A 10 -49.71 -17.54 -39.41
CA LEU A 10 -48.40 -17.75 -38.79
C LEU A 10 -47.62 -16.43 -38.86
N PHE A 11 -47.60 -15.66 -37.78
CA PHE A 11 -46.69 -14.54 -37.62
C PHE A 11 -45.27 -15.06 -37.39
N THR A 12 -44.43 -14.99 -38.42
CA THR A 12 -42.99 -15.21 -38.29
C THR A 12 -42.38 -14.01 -37.57
N LEU A 13 -41.99 -14.19 -36.29
CA LEU A 13 -41.18 -13.23 -35.55
C LEU A 13 -39.80 -13.12 -36.22
N SER A 14 -39.67 -12.14 -37.11
CA SER A 14 -38.36 -11.70 -37.62
C SER A 14 -37.57 -11.13 -36.44
N PRO A 15 -36.36 -11.64 -36.13
CA PRO A 15 -35.51 -11.01 -35.14
C PRO A 15 -35.08 -9.65 -35.69
N PHE A 16 -35.66 -8.58 -35.15
CA PHE A 16 -35.16 -7.24 -35.36
C PHE A 16 -33.70 -7.22 -34.91
N TRP A 17 -32.80 -7.22 -35.89
CA TRP A 17 -31.38 -7.07 -35.67
C TRP A 17 -31.16 -5.62 -35.26
N VAL A 18 -31.22 -5.37 -33.96
CA VAL A 18 -30.83 -4.07 -33.39
C VAL A 18 -29.32 -4.01 -33.52
N PRO A 19 -28.75 -3.11 -34.36
CA PRO A 19 -27.32 -2.91 -34.36
C PRO A 19 -26.94 -2.39 -32.97
N SER A 20 -26.19 -3.18 -32.22
CA SER A 20 -25.60 -2.74 -30.95
C SER A 20 -24.68 -1.56 -31.25
N ILE A 21 -25.19 -0.35 -31.04
CA ILE A 21 -24.36 0.84 -30.97
C ILE A 21 -23.55 0.67 -29.68
N ALA A 22 -22.34 0.13 -29.81
CA ALA A 22 -21.35 0.19 -28.75
C ALA A 22 -21.04 1.67 -28.53
N LEU A 23 -21.64 2.26 -27.49
CA LEU A 23 -21.17 3.53 -26.96
C LEU A 23 -19.74 3.29 -26.50
N LYS A 24 -18.78 3.71 -27.33
CA LYS A 24 -17.39 3.84 -26.91
C LYS A 24 -17.39 4.99 -25.91
N LEU A 25 -17.59 4.66 -24.65
CA LEU A 25 -17.35 5.61 -23.57
C LEU A 25 -15.89 6.01 -23.72
N ASP A 26 -15.64 7.30 -23.94
CA ASP A 26 -14.30 7.86 -23.85
C ASP A 26 -13.91 7.81 -22.37
N SER A 27 -13.59 6.59 -21.92
CA SER A 27 -13.22 6.26 -20.58
C SER A 27 -11.76 6.64 -20.45
N THR A 28 -11.48 7.89 -20.13
CA THR A 28 -10.19 8.25 -19.55
C THR A 28 -10.00 7.39 -18.31
N ASP A 29 -8.85 6.73 -18.21
CA ASP A 29 -8.50 5.96 -17.03
C ASP A 29 -8.68 6.83 -15.76
N PRO A 30 -9.07 6.23 -14.62
CA PRO A 30 -9.17 6.95 -13.37
C PRO A 30 -7.82 7.56 -12.98
N VAL A 31 -7.78 8.41 -11.95
CA VAL A 31 -6.54 8.93 -11.38
C VAL A 31 -6.43 8.39 -9.96
N PRO A 32 -5.29 7.81 -9.54
CA PRO A 32 -5.13 7.30 -8.18
C PRO A 32 -5.26 8.43 -7.16
N SER A 33 -5.95 8.17 -6.05
CA SER A 33 -6.09 9.19 -5.01
C SER A 33 -4.77 9.38 -4.28
N PRO A 34 -4.34 10.64 -4.04
CA PRO A 34 -3.22 10.89 -3.15
C PRO A 34 -3.51 10.34 -1.76
N TRP A 35 -2.49 9.83 -1.08
CA TRP A 35 -2.62 9.50 0.33
C TRP A 35 -3.02 10.74 1.14
N PRO A 36 -3.92 10.61 2.12
CA PRO A 36 -4.22 11.70 3.03
C PRO A 36 -2.97 12.08 3.81
N HIS A 37 -2.85 13.36 4.16
CA HIS A 37 -1.68 13.88 4.88
C HIS A 37 -1.43 13.20 6.23
N GLN A 38 -2.49 12.69 6.86
CA GLN A 38 -2.41 11.95 8.12
C GLN A 38 -3.42 10.81 8.08
N PHE A 39 -2.99 9.63 8.53
CA PHE A 39 -3.89 8.50 8.74
C PHE A 39 -3.28 7.45 9.67
N HIS A 40 -4.17 6.60 10.16
CA HIS A 40 -3.81 5.33 10.78
C HIS A 40 -4.42 4.20 9.96
N ALA A 41 -3.66 3.13 9.74
CA ALA A 41 -4.18 1.91 9.16
C ALA A 41 -3.78 0.71 10.02
N THR A 42 -4.73 -0.19 10.26
CA THR A 42 -4.40 -1.54 10.76
C THR A 42 -4.36 -2.48 9.57
N THR A 43 -3.25 -3.22 9.43
CA THR A 43 -3.02 -4.10 8.30
C THR A 43 -2.56 -5.48 8.76
N ILE A 44 -2.75 -6.48 7.90
CA ILE A 44 -2.16 -7.80 8.05
C ILE A 44 -1.14 -7.97 6.93
N MET A 45 0.14 -8.00 7.29
CA MET A 45 1.24 -8.23 6.36
C MET A 45 1.68 -9.70 6.42
N ASN A 46 1.97 -10.26 5.26
CA ASN A 46 2.59 -11.57 5.13
C ASN A 46 3.79 -11.47 4.19
N TYR A 47 4.93 -11.93 4.67
CA TYR A 47 6.14 -12.07 3.87
C TYR A 47 6.66 -13.49 4.02
N THR A 48 6.62 -14.28 2.94
CA THR A 48 7.12 -15.67 2.92
C THR A 48 6.62 -16.54 4.09
N GLY A 49 5.38 -16.34 4.56
CA GLY A 49 4.78 -17.07 5.69
C GLY A 49 4.90 -16.39 7.06
N GLY A 50 5.66 -15.30 7.18
CA GLY A 50 5.78 -14.51 8.40
C GLY A 50 4.62 -13.52 8.55
N LEU A 51 3.48 -14.01 9.06
CA LEU A 51 2.30 -13.19 9.30
C LEU A 51 2.50 -12.23 10.48
N ARG A 52 2.14 -10.97 10.28
CA ARG A 52 2.17 -9.94 11.33
C ARG A 52 1.00 -8.97 11.19
N LYS A 53 0.48 -8.52 12.32
CA LYS A 53 -0.40 -7.36 12.38
C LYS A 53 0.49 -6.11 12.40
N VAL A 54 0.15 -5.11 11.60
CA VAL A 54 0.85 -3.82 11.61
C VAL A 54 -0.14 -2.71 11.91
N ASP A 55 0.21 -1.85 12.87
CA ASP A 55 -0.43 -0.55 13.03
C ASP A 55 0.50 0.49 12.34
N LEU A 56 0.03 1.03 11.22
CA LEU A 56 0.72 1.99 10.37
C LEU A 56 0.22 3.39 10.70
N TRP A 57 1.15 4.27 11.05
CA TRP A 57 0.89 5.69 11.28
C TRP A 57 1.67 6.52 10.26
N TYR A 58 0.95 7.36 9.53
CA TYR A 58 1.51 8.27 8.55
C TYR A 58 1.20 9.71 8.95
N ASP A 59 2.23 10.55 9.02
CA ASP A 59 2.10 11.96 9.40
C ASP A 59 3.02 12.83 8.51
N TRP A 60 2.50 13.19 7.34
CA TRP A 60 3.20 13.98 6.33
C TRP A 60 3.53 15.42 6.77
N PRO A 61 2.66 16.16 7.49
CA PRO A 61 3.01 17.48 8.02
C PRO A 61 4.26 17.43 8.90
N ASN A 62 4.38 16.41 9.75
CA ASN A 62 5.52 16.23 10.65
C ASN A 62 6.62 15.30 10.09
N LYS A 63 6.51 14.91 8.81
CA LYS A 63 7.58 14.21 8.08
C LYS A 63 8.03 12.89 8.72
N ARG A 64 7.06 12.13 9.24
CA ARG A 64 7.29 10.90 10.00
C ARG A 64 6.31 9.78 9.63
N TYR A 65 6.81 8.56 9.71
CA TYR A 65 6.07 7.33 9.42
C TYR A 65 6.46 6.25 10.42
N LEU A 66 5.50 5.47 10.91
CA LEU A 66 5.73 4.45 11.92
C LEU A 66 4.97 3.18 11.60
N HIS A 67 5.67 2.06 11.56
CA HIS A 67 5.09 0.73 11.64
C HIS A 67 5.28 0.14 13.03
N ILE A 68 4.20 -0.32 13.64
CA ILE A 68 4.24 -1.16 14.83
C ILE A 68 3.92 -2.58 14.41
N ASN A 69 4.96 -3.37 14.21
CA ASN A 69 4.87 -4.75 13.74
C ASN A 69 4.70 -5.70 14.92
N GLN A 70 3.53 -6.34 15.01
CA GLN A 70 3.26 -7.43 15.94
C GLN A 70 3.27 -8.77 15.20
N TYR A 71 4.39 -9.48 15.33
CA TYR A 71 4.51 -10.87 14.86
C TYR A 71 3.68 -11.79 15.76
N GLN A 72 3.03 -12.83 15.20
CA GLN A 72 2.15 -13.73 15.96
C GLN A 72 2.85 -14.46 17.10
N LEU A 73 4.11 -14.86 16.90
CA LEU A 73 4.94 -15.59 17.87
C LEU A 73 6.28 -14.87 18.13
N GLY A 74 6.35 -13.57 17.86
CA GLY A 74 7.59 -12.80 17.89
C GLY A 74 7.49 -11.51 18.69
N LYS A 75 8.61 -10.81 18.75
CA LYS A 75 8.74 -9.50 19.39
C LYS A 75 7.90 -8.44 18.67
N LYS A 76 7.51 -7.40 19.40
CA LYS A 76 6.92 -6.20 18.82
C LYS A 76 8.04 -5.28 18.34
N LEU A 77 8.10 -5.06 17.03
CA LEU A 77 9.12 -4.23 16.39
C LEU A 77 8.51 -2.89 15.97
N TYR A 78 9.20 -1.80 16.28
CA TYR A 78 8.82 -0.44 15.92
C TYR A 78 9.78 0.07 14.85
N ASP A 79 9.23 0.46 13.71
CA ASP A 79 9.99 0.98 12.57
C ASP A 79 9.57 2.42 12.35
N VAL A 80 10.32 3.37 12.93
CA VAL A 80 10.08 4.80 12.71
C VAL A 80 10.99 5.31 11.60
N GLU A 81 10.39 5.90 10.58
CA GLU A 81 11.06 6.46 9.41
C GLU A 81 10.82 7.98 9.36
N TRP A 82 11.87 8.72 9.03
CA TRP A 82 11.86 10.17 8.92
C TRP A 82 12.11 10.61 7.48
N GLN A 83 11.57 11.76 7.07
CA GLN A 83 11.79 12.29 5.72
C GLN A 83 13.25 12.55 5.38
N ASN A 84 14.11 12.80 6.38
CA ASN A 84 15.54 12.95 6.16
C ASN A 84 16.24 11.62 5.82
N GLY A 85 15.48 10.53 5.67
CA GLY A 85 15.97 9.21 5.31
C GLY A 85 16.39 8.34 6.49
N THR A 86 16.43 8.88 7.71
CA THR A 86 16.81 8.09 8.88
C THR A 86 15.65 7.20 9.31
N SER A 87 15.95 5.93 9.55
CA SER A 87 14.99 4.96 10.09
C SER A 87 15.56 4.25 11.30
N PHE A 88 14.74 4.06 12.33
CA PHE A 88 15.07 3.30 13.53
C PHE A 88 14.14 2.10 13.64
N TYR A 89 14.73 0.92 13.81
CA TYR A 89 14.04 -0.35 14.02
C TYR A 89 14.38 -0.81 15.44
N PHE A 90 13.41 -0.83 16.34
CA PHE A 90 13.68 -1.10 17.76
C PHE A 90 12.60 -1.90 18.48
N THR A 91 12.96 -2.51 19.60
CA THR A 91 12.05 -3.23 20.50
C THR A 91 11.93 -2.48 21.82
N LEU A 92 10.72 -2.29 22.35
CA LEU A 92 10.52 -1.62 23.66
C LEU A 92 10.56 -2.57 24.86
N ASP A 93 10.78 -3.85 24.63
CA ASP A 93 10.89 -4.85 25.69
C ASP A 93 12.30 -4.86 26.32
N SER A 94 12.55 -5.82 27.22
CA SER A 94 13.83 -5.93 27.93
C SER A 94 15.02 -6.24 27.03
N THR A 95 14.82 -6.64 25.76
CA THR A 95 15.92 -6.91 24.83
C THR A 95 16.63 -5.63 24.38
N GLN A 96 15.91 -4.50 24.35
CA GLN A 96 16.43 -3.18 23.94
C GLN A 96 17.24 -3.22 22.64
N GLU A 97 16.74 -3.95 21.65
CA GLU A 97 17.38 -4.03 20.36
C GLU A 97 17.12 -2.76 19.56
N CYS A 98 18.15 -2.24 18.89
CA CYS A 98 18.00 -1.12 17.97
C CYS A 98 18.92 -1.24 16.77
N THR A 99 18.35 -0.98 15.61
CA THR A 99 19.04 -0.90 14.34
C THR A 99 18.71 0.42 13.67
N VAL A 100 19.74 1.19 13.31
CA VAL A 100 19.56 2.46 12.56
C VAL A 100 19.93 2.22 11.09
N ARG A 101 19.12 2.77 10.19
CA ARG A 101 19.33 2.73 8.73
C ARG A 101 19.15 4.13 8.14
N HIS A 102 19.72 4.34 6.97
CA HIS A 102 19.56 5.57 6.22
C HIS A 102 19.18 5.24 4.78
N PHE A 103 18.00 5.70 4.37
CA PHE A 103 17.45 5.58 3.02
C PHE A 103 17.31 6.99 2.43
N PRO A 104 18.08 7.36 1.39
CA PRO A 104 18.20 8.76 0.95
C PRO A 104 16.90 9.50 0.60
N VAL A 105 15.81 8.78 0.34
CA VAL A 105 14.56 9.34 -0.21
C VAL A 105 13.54 9.73 0.88
N GLY A 106 13.66 9.17 2.09
CA GLY A 106 12.75 9.49 3.20
C GLY A 106 11.46 8.68 3.20
N ILE A 107 10.34 9.30 3.54
CA ILE A 107 9.01 8.66 3.57
C ILE A 107 8.24 8.96 2.27
N LEU A 108 7.27 8.10 1.94
CA LEU A 108 6.44 8.29 0.74
C LEU A 108 5.67 9.61 0.80
N ARG A 109 5.67 10.34 -0.32
CA ARG A 109 4.86 11.56 -0.49
C ARG A 109 3.40 11.19 -0.71
N PRO A 110 2.44 12.09 -0.42
CA PRO A 110 1.02 11.85 -0.70
C PRO A 110 0.73 11.38 -2.13
N ASN A 111 1.41 11.95 -3.12
CA ASN A 111 1.22 11.66 -4.54
C ASN A 111 2.13 10.53 -5.07
N TRP A 112 2.65 9.64 -4.23
CA TRP A 112 3.63 8.63 -4.66
C TRP A 112 3.13 7.67 -5.77
N LEU A 113 1.81 7.55 -5.99
CA LEU A 113 1.21 6.79 -7.10
C LEU A 113 1.13 7.57 -8.43
N GLU A 114 1.55 8.83 -8.49
CA GLU A 114 1.58 9.60 -9.72
C GLU A 114 2.45 8.90 -10.79
N GLY A 115 1.95 8.81 -12.02
CA GLY A 115 2.61 8.08 -13.11
C GLY A 115 2.54 6.55 -13.00
N ALA A 116 1.73 5.98 -12.09
CA ALA A 116 1.46 4.55 -12.08
C ALA A 116 0.61 4.11 -13.28
N ASN A 117 0.81 2.86 -13.72
CA ASN A 117 0.05 2.26 -14.81
C ASN A 117 -1.28 1.73 -14.30
N TYR A 118 -2.39 2.10 -14.95
CA TYR A 118 -3.69 1.52 -14.64
C TYR A 118 -3.81 0.11 -15.23
N LEU A 119 -4.19 -0.87 -14.39
CA LEU A 119 -4.34 -2.28 -14.79
C LEU A 119 -5.81 -2.73 -14.90
N GLY A 120 -6.76 -1.80 -14.75
CA GLY A 120 -8.19 -2.09 -14.74
C GLY A 120 -8.75 -2.39 -13.34
N GLN A 121 -10.01 -2.84 -13.32
CA GLN A 121 -10.73 -3.15 -12.08
C GLN A 121 -10.66 -4.64 -11.73
N ARG A 122 -10.49 -4.95 -10.44
CA ARG A 122 -10.47 -6.34 -9.92
C ARG A 122 -11.12 -6.42 -8.55
N TYR A 123 -11.77 -7.53 -8.25
CA TYR A 123 -12.24 -7.80 -6.89
C TYR A 123 -11.08 -8.23 -5.99
N LYS A 124 -11.00 -7.64 -4.79
CA LYS A 124 -10.06 -8.03 -3.74
C LYS A 124 -10.70 -7.82 -2.37
N ASP A 125 -10.59 -8.82 -1.50
CA ASP A 125 -11.11 -8.80 -0.12
C ASP A 125 -12.58 -8.34 0.01
N GLY A 126 -13.40 -8.59 -1.02
CA GLY A 126 -14.81 -8.20 -1.09
C GLY A 126 -15.09 -6.85 -1.76
N PHE A 127 -14.06 -6.09 -2.13
CA PHE A 127 -14.17 -4.76 -2.74
C PHE A 127 -13.87 -4.82 -4.24
N LEU A 128 -14.60 -4.04 -5.05
CA LEU A 128 -14.22 -3.78 -6.43
C LEU A 128 -13.15 -2.68 -6.43
N CYS A 129 -11.95 -2.99 -6.87
CA CYS A 129 -10.80 -2.08 -6.77
C CYS A 129 -10.31 -1.61 -8.14
N ASN A 130 -9.92 -0.34 -8.24
CA ASN A 130 -8.97 0.13 -9.24
C ASN A 130 -7.58 -0.40 -8.90
N VAL A 131 -6.86 -0.93 -9.90
CA VAL A 131 -5.54 -1.51 -9.71
C VAL A 131 -4.48 -0.68 -10.43
N TRP A 132 -3.45 -0.29 -9.68
CA TRP A 132 -2.33 0.51 -10.15
C TRP A 132 -1.03 -0.26 -10.01
N GLU A 133 -0.15 -0.22 -11.01
CA GLU A 133 1.21 -0.74 -10.93
C GLU A 133 2.21 0.41 -10.93
N LYS A 134 3.11 0.41 -9.95
CA LYS A 134 4.19 1.39 -9.85
C LYS A 134 5.52 0.70 -10.07
N ILE A 135 6.16 0.95 -11.21
CA ILE A 135 7.58 0.62 -11.54
C ILE A 135 8.02 -0.79 -11.08
N ASP A 136 7.25 -1.83 -11.40
CA ASP A 136 7.51 -3.22 -10.98
C ASP A 136 7.79 -3.39 -9.46
N PHE A 137 7.35 -2.43 -8.66
CA PHE A 137 7.58 -2.37 -7.21
C PHE A 137 6.39 -2.94 -6.46
N LEU A 138 5.19 -2.46 -6.79
CA LEU A 138 3.94 -2.99 -6.24
C LEU A 138 2.75 -2.83 -7.18
N GLN A 139 1.74 -3.65 -6.91
CA GLN A 139 0.35 -3.45 -7.31
C GLN A 139 -0.45 -2.90 -6.13
N TYR A 140 -1.12 -1.76 -6.34
CA TYR A 140 -1.94 -1.05 -5.35
C TYR A 140 -3.41 -1.19 -5.71
N TYR A 141 -4.21 -1.68 -4.77
CA TYR A 141 -5.65 -1.86 -4.93
C TYR A 141 -6.36 -0.78 -4.11
N GLU A 142 -7.12 0.05 -4.80
CA GLU A 142 -7.91 1.14 -4.25
C GLU A 142 -9.39 0.84 -4.48
N ASP A 143 -10.22 0.87 -3.45
CA ASP A 143 -11.67 0.65 -3.60
C ASP A 143 -12.28 1.70 -4.53
N VAL A 144 -13.05 1.26 -5.54
CA VAL A 144 -13.69 2.16 -6.51
C VAL A 144 -14.70 3.09 -5.84
N ALA A 145 -15.40 2.63 -4.80
CA ALA A 145 -16.47 3.40 -4.18
C ALA A 145 -15.96 4.49 -3.24
N THR A 146 -14.93 4.18 -2.44
CA THR A 146 -14.43 5.07 -1.38
C THR A 146 -13.06 5.67 -1.67
N GLN A 147 -12.35 5.14 -2.67
CA GLN A 147 -11.00 5.54 -3.05
C GLN A 147 -9.95 5.38 -1.92
N ILE A 148 -10.19 4.44 -1.00
CA ILE A 148 -9.23 4.07 0.06
C ILE A 148 -8.48 2.80 -0.31
N PRO A 149 -7.25 2.60 0.19
CA PRO A 149 -6.50 1.37 -0.05
C PRO A 149 -7.19 0.15 0.56
N VAL A 150 -7.19 -0.94 -0.21
CA VAL A 150 -7.69 -2.26 0.21
C VAL A 150 -6.55 -3.26 0.36
N TYR A 151 -5.59 -3.25 -0.56
CA TYR A 151 -4.56 -4.27 -0.62
C TYR A 151 -3.32 -3.82 -1.38
N TRP A 152 -2.14 -4.19 -0.89
CA TRP A 152 -0.86 -3.98 -1.57
C TRP A 152 -0.17 -5.31 -1.82
N HIS A 153 0.37 -5.47 -3.03
CA HIS A 153 1.15 -6.63 -3.43
C HIS A 153 2.47 -6.18 -4.00
N PHE A 154 3.54 -6.43 -3.27
CA PHE A 154 4.89 -6.11 -3.68
C PHE A 154 5.45 -7.27 -4.51
N HIS A 155 6.21 -6.96 -5.55
CA HIS A 155 6.72 -7.98 -6.48
C HIS A 155 7.74 -8.94 -5.83
N ASP A 156 8.28 -8.59 -4.66
CA ASP A 156 9.13 -9.48 -3.86
C ASP A 156 8.35 -10.48 -2.98
N GLY A 157 7.02 -10.49 -3.09
CA GLY A 157 6.15 -11.44 -2.39
C GLY A 157 5.63 -10.94 -1.05
N LEU A 158 5.92 -9.69 -0.64
CA LEU A 158 5.20 -9.07 0.45
C LEU A 158 3.77 -8.78 0.02
N ILE A 159 2.81 -9.19 0.84
CA ILE A 159 1.40 -8.84 0.68
C ILE A 159 0.92 -8.15 1.94
N GLU A 160 0.07 -7.15 1.76
CA GLU A 160 -0.50 -6.36 2.84
C GLU A 160 -1.99 -6.18 2.61
N HIS A 161 -2.79 -6.71 3.53
CA HIS A 161 -4.24 -6.55 3.57
C HIS A 161 -4.60 -5.41 4.50
N ILE A 162 -5.35 -4.42 4.01
CA ILE A 162 -5.81 -3.29 4.81
C ILE A 162 -7.11 -3.68 5.51
N ILE A 163 -7.10 -3.66 6.84
CA ILE A 163 -8.26 -4.02 7.66
C ILE A 163 -9.05 -2.77 8.03
N THR A 164 -8.36 -1.70 8.42
CA THR A 164 -8.95 -0.39 8.70
C THR A 164 -8.10 0.71 8.10
N PHE A 165 -8.74 1.81 7.70
CA PHE A 165 -8.09 3.01 7.19
C PHE A 165 -8.80 4.25 7.74
N GLU A 166 -8.17 4.91 8.71
CA GLU A 166 -8.73 6.02 9.47
C GLU A 166 -8.04 7.34 9.08
N VAL A 167 -8.67 8.06 8.14
CA VAL A 167 -8.18 9.36 7.64
C VAL A 167 -8.15 10.40 8.76
N GLY A 168 -7.07 11.16 8.85
CA GLY A 168 -6.88 12.26 9.80
C GLY A 168 -6.50 11.82 11.22
N LYS A 169 -6.39 10.52 11.49
CA LYS A 169 -5.95 10.03 12.80
C LYS A 169 -4.47 10.31 13.02
N VAL A 170 -4.13 10.78 14.21
CA VAL A 170 -2.77 11.18 14.60
C VAL A 170 -2.34 10.44 15.86
N LEU A 171 -1.06 10.09 15.91
CA LEU A 171 -0.42 9.48 17.09
C LEU A 171 0.26 10.56 17.95
N GLU A 172 0.15 10.42 19.27
CA GLU A 172 0.80 11.31 20.23
C GLU A 172 2.31 11.41 19.97
N ASP A 173 2.85 12.64 20.02
CA ASP A 173 4.26 12.94 19.71
C ASP A 173 5.28 12.09 20.48
N SER A 174 4.97 11.75 21.73
CA SER A 174 5.84 10.93 22.59
C SER A 174 6.08 9.52 22.03
N LYS A 175 5.19 9.00 21.18
CA LYS A 175 5.26 7.63 20.63
C LYS A 175 6.15 7.51 19.39
N TRP A 176 6.56 8.64 18.79
CA TRP A 176 7.41 8.65 17.59
C TRP A 176 8.89 8.55 17.91
N GLN A 177 9.29 8.77 19.16
CA GLN A 177 10.70 8.87 19.51
C GLN A 177 11.36 7.51 19.63
N ALA A 178 12.49 7.35 18.94
CA ALA A 178 13.37 6.20 19.15
C ALA A 178 13.96 6.26 20.57
N PRO A 179 14.08 5.12 21.28
CA PRO A 179 14.62 5.11 22.63
C PRO A 179 16.10 5.49 22.72
N ALA A 180 16.53 5.97 23.89
CA ALA A 180 17.91 6.45 24.10
C ALA A 180 19.00 5.42 23.75
N TYR A 181 18.74 4.11 23.91
CA TYR A 181 19.72 3.08 23.58
C TYR A 181 20.03 2.98 22.07
N CYS A 182 19.18 3.51 21.20
CA CYS A 182 19.45 3.60 19.76
C CYS A 182 20.64 4.51 19.40
N PHE A 183 21.02 5.41 20.30
CA PHE A 183 22.04 6.43 20.04
C PHE A 183 23.42 6.08 20.65
N LYS A 184 23.50 5.05 21.50
CA LYS A 184 24.73 4.69 22.24
C LYS A 184 25.92 4.34 21.36
N GLU A 185 25.71 3.71 20.20
CA GLU A 185 26.81 3.35 19.28
C GLU A 185 27.23 4.52 18.38
N MET A 186 26.36 5.52 18.20
CA MET A 186 26.71 6.79 17.54
C MET A 186 27.59 7.64 18.46
N GLU A 187 27.29 7.66 19.76
CA GLU A 187 28.08 8.38 20.77
C GLU A 187 29.49 7.81 20.95
N LYS A 188 29.68 6.50 20.74
CA LYS A 188 30.99 5.84 20.82
C LYS A 188 31.88 6.06 19.59
N GLY A 189 31.44 6.85 18.61
CA GLY A 189 32.21 7.13 17.39
C GLY A 189 32.50 5.89 16.52
N LYS A 190 31.80 4.78 16.74
CA LYS A 190 32.04 3.51 16.03
C LYS A 190 31.35 3.41 14.67
N ILE A 191 30.38 4.28 14.39
CA ILE A 191 29.58 4.23 13.18
C ILE A 191 29.24 5.66 12.75
N THR A 192 29.75 6.13 11.60
CA THR A 192 29.21 7.34 10.97
C THR A 192 27.95 7.00 10.18
N LEU A 193 27.06 7.97 9.95
CA LEU A 193 25.90 7.78 9.06
C LEU A 193 26.33 7.38 7.63
N GLN A 194 27.55 7.72 7.24
CA GLN A 194 28.16 7.41 5.94
C GLN A 194 28.72 5.98 5.87
N ASP A 195 29.21 5.42 6.99
CA ASP A 195 29.74 4.03 7.05
C ASP A 195 28.66 2.95 6.88
N ARG A 196 27.38 3.32 6.88
CA ARG A 196 26.25 2.42 6.64
C ARG A 196 25.68 2.47 5.21
N LYS A 197 26.42 3.05 4.26
CA LYS A 197 26.32 2.63 2.85
C LYS A 197 26.93 1.24 2.73
N VAL A 198 26.21 0.21 3.16
CA VAL A 198 26.60 -1.17 2.88
C VAL A 198 25.52 -1.79 2.01
N GLU A 199 25.99 -2.33 0.89
CA GLU A 199 25.38 -3.35 0.04
C GLU A 199 24.88 -4.51 0.91
N ASP A 200 23.75 -4.31 1.58
CA ASP A 200 23.05 -5.36 2.29
C ASP A 200 21.97 -5.88 1.34
N HIS A 201 22.24 -7.04 0.75
CA HIS A 201 21.27 -7.85 0.00
C HIS A 201 20.14 -8.41 0.91
N SER A 202 19.79 -7.72 2.00
CA SER A 202 18.60 -8.05 2.79
C SER A 202 17.36 -7.56 2.06
N LEU A 203 16.33 -8.40 2.07
CA LEU A 203 15.07 -8.16 1.37
C LEU A 203 14.41 -6.83 1.77
N LEU A 204 14.56 -6.41 3.04
CA LEU A 204 14.13 -5.10 3.57
C LEU A 204 14.89 -3.92 2.93
N ALA A 205 16.20 -4.01 2.74
CA ALA A 205 16.98 -2.96 2.08
C ALA A 205 16.63 -2.86 0.58
N SER A 206 16.40 -4.00 -0.07
CA SER A 206 15.95 -4.06 -1.48
C SER A 206 14.52 -3.51 -1.66
N PHE A 207 13.66 -3.72 -0.66
CA PHE A 207 12.29 -3.20 -0.61
C PHE A 207 12.26 -1.68 -0.42
N HIS A 208 13.09 -1.14 0.47
CA HIS A 208 13.23 0.31 0.62
C HIS A 208 13.85 0.97 -0.62
N ASP A 209 14.93 0.44 -1.19
CA ASP A 209 15.56 1.02 -2.40
C ASP A 209 14.60 1.01 -3.61
N ARG A 210 13.77 -0.04 -3.77
CA ARG A 210 12.72 -0.09 -4.81
C ARG A 210 11.52 0.81 -4.51
N ARG A 211 11.10 0.94 -3.25
CA ARG A 211 10.01 1.85 -2.82
C ARG A 211 10.24 3.29 -3.24
N PHE A 212 11.51 3.68 -3.37
CA PHE A 212 11.92 5.07 -3.42
C PHE A 212 12.68 5.47 -4.70
N LYS A 213 13.01 4.52 -5.57
CA LYS A 213 13.59 4.80 -6.90
C LYS A 213 12.62 5.47 -7.88
N SER A 214 11.35 5.69 -7.52
CA SER A 214 10.34 6.29 -8.41
C SER A 214 10.31 7.81 -8.47
N ASP A 215 11.14 8.50 -7.69
CA ASP A 215 11.04 9.96 -7.49
C ASP A 215 12.20 10.76 -8.15
N ASN A 216 12.91 10.15 -9.10
CA ASN A 216 13.95 10.80 -9.93
C ASN A 216 13.64 10.73 -11.42
#